data_AF-A0A7Y0XAA8-F1
#
_entry.id   AF-A0A7Y0XAA8-F1
#
_cell.length_a   1.000
_cell.length_b   1.000
_cell.length_c   1.000
_cell.angle_alpha   90.00
_cell.angle_beta   90.00
_cell.angle_gamma   90.00
#
_symmetry.space_group_name_H-M   'P 1'
#
loop_
_entity.id
_entity.type
_entity.pdbx_description
1 polymer ?
#
loop_
_entity_poly.entity_id
_entity_poly.type
_entity_poly.pdbx_seq_one_letter_code
_entity_poly.pdbx_strand_id
1 'polypeptide(L)'
;PLLPDPVSPEKADYLFIESTYGNKVHEDVESRSRRLLSIIEHALQDGGVIVIPAFSVGRTQELLFDIEQLIHEHALQDSLPIILDSPLAKKV
;
A
#
# COMPACT_ATOMS: atom_id res chain seq x y z
N PRO A 1 -7.14 -6.38 4.87
CA PRO A 1 -5.82 -6.94 4.52
C PRO A 1 -5.97 -8.23 3.71
N LEU A 2 -5.08 -8.46 2.73
CA LEU A 2 -5.11 -9.64 1.86
C LEU A 2 -4.80 -10.95 2.62
N LEU A 3 -4.15 -10.87 3.78
CA LEU A 3 -3.81 -12.00 4.65
C LEU A 3 -4.34 -11.76 6.07
N PRO A 4 -4.70 -12.83 6.81
CA PRO A 4 -5.09 -12.72 8.21
C PRO A 4 -3.92 -12.28 9.09
N ASP A 5 -4.23 -11.60 10.20
CA ASP A 5 -3.22 -11.19 11.16
C ASP A 5 -2.52 -12.42 11.78
N PRO A 6 -1.20 -12.35 12.02
CA PRO A 6 -0.47 -13.44 12.63
C PRO A 6 -0.94 -13.67 14.06
N VAL A 7 -1.17 -14.93 14.42
CA VAL A 7 -1.50 -15.33 15.79
C VAL A 7 -0.21 -15.56 16.57
N SER A 8 -0.08 -14.92 17.73
CA SER A 8 1.09 -15.10 18.59
C SER A 8 1.10 -16.51 19.23
N PRO A 9 2.27 -17.15 19.38
CA PRO A 9 2.37 -18.41 20.12
C PRO A 9 2.10 -18.18 21.62
N GLU A 10 1.55 -19.19 22.30
CA GLU A 10 1.29 -19.10 23.75
C GLU A 10 2.59 -19.01 24.57
N LYS A 11 3.67 -19.67 24.13
CA LYS A 11 4.99 -19.64 24.76
C LYS A 11 6.09 -19.87 23.72
N ALA A 12 7.26 -19.25 23.93
CA ALA A 12 8.50 -19.57 23.24
C ALA A 12 9.68 -19.66 24.22
N ASP A 13 10.46 -20.75 24.16
CA ASP A 13 11.73 -20.87 24.92
C ASP A 13 12.87 -20.07 24.25
N TYR A 14 12.80 -19.92 22.92
CA TYR A 14 13.68 -19.05 22.13
C TYR A 14 12.84 -18.29 21.12
N LEU A 15 13.10 -16.99 20.98
CA LEU A 15 12.42 -16.11 20.01
C LEU A 15 13.45 -15.47 19.10
N PHE A 16 13.35 -15.78 17.81
CA PHE A 16 14.07 -15.06 16.75
C PHE A 16 13.05 -14.21 16.00
N ILE A 17 13.18 -12.89 16.11
CA ILE A 17 12.28 -11.93 15.51
C ILE A 17 13.08 -10.84 14.80
N GLU A 18 12.54 -10.32 13.71
CA GLU A 18 13.13 -9.16 13.05
C GLU A 18 12.96 -7.89 13.90
N SER A 19 13.84 -6.91 13.69
CA SER A 19 13.82 -5.62 14.39
C SER A 19 13.71 -4.43 13.45
N THR A 20 13.34 -4.68 12.18
CA THR A 20 13.30 -3.71 11.07
C THR A 20 12.64 -2.38 11.46
N TYR A 21 11.54 -2.42 12.22
CA TYR A 21 10.83 -1.23 12.73
C TYR A 21 10.62 -1.22 14.25
N GLY A 22 11.44 -1.96 15.01
CA GLY A 22 11.20 -2.23 16.44
C GLY A 22 11.11 -1.01 17.36
N ASN A 23 11.53 0.18 16.91
CA ASN A 23 11.44 1.43 17.68
C ASN A 23 10.40 2.44 17.13
N LYS A 24 9.61 2.08 16.12
CA LYS A 24 8.66 2.99 15.48
C LYS A 24 7.23 2.62 15.82
N VAL A 25 6.43 3.64 16.14
CA VAL A 25 4.97 3.52 16.18
C VAL A 25 4.46 3.76 14.76
N HIS A 26 3.68 2.83 14.24
CA HIS A 26 3.07 2.98 12.92
C HIS A 26 1.91 3.97 12.97
N GLU A 27 1.83 4.81 11.94
CA GLU A 27 0.65 5.65 11.68
C GLU A 27 -0.58 4.76 11.49
N ASP A 28 -1.74 5.26 11.91
CA ASP A 28 -3.01 4.59 11.67
C ASP A 28 -3.35 4.55 10.18
N VAL A 29 -4.28 3.66 9.83
CA VAL A 29 -4.66 3.39 8.44
C VAL A 29 -5.33 4.61 7.80
N GLU A 30 -6.12 5.37 8.55
CA GLU A 30 -6.85 6.54 8.04
C GLU A 30 -5.88 7.67 7.67
N SER A 31 -4.91 7.95 8.53
CA SER A 31 -3.86 8.94 8.28
C SER A 31 -3.05 8.59 7.04
N ARG A 32 -2.70 7.31 6.86
CA ARG A 32 -1.99 6.82 5.66
C ARG A 32 -2.81 6.98 4.39
N SER A 33 -4.09 6.60 4.45
CA SER A 33 -5.03 6.71 3.32
C SER A 33 -5.20 8.17 2.89
N ARG A 34 -5.43 9.07 3.86
CA ARG A 34 -5.53 10.52 3.60
C ARG A 34 -4.26 11.09 2.97
N ARG A 35 -3.08 10.66 3.40
CA ARG A 35 -1.81 11.08 2.78
C ARG A 35 -1.70 10.61 1.34
N LEU A 36 -2.08 9.36 1.05
CA LEU A 36 -2.06 8.82 -0.31
C LEU A 36 -3.03 9.58 -1.22
N LEU A 37 -4.26 9.85 -0.75
CA LEU A 37 -5.24 10.66 -1.48
C LEU A 37 -4.69 12.06 -1.80
N SER A 38 -4.09 12.74 -0.82
CA SER A 38 -3.51 14.06 -1.02
C SER A 38 -2.42 14.08 -2.10
N ILE A 39 -1.60 13.04 -2.18
CA ILE A 39 -0.57 12.90 -3.23
C ILE A 39 -1.24 12.73 -4.61
N ILE A 40 -2.31 11.94 -4.68
CA ILE A 40 -3.07 11.71 -5.92
C ILE A 40 -3.75 12.99 -6.38
N GLU A 41 -4.47 13.68 -5.50
CA GLU A 41 -5.17 14.93 -5.82
C GLU A 41 -4.20 16.01 -6.29
N HIS A 42 -3.05 16.14 -5.64
CA HIS A 42 -2.01 17.09 -6.05
C HIS A 42 -1.49 16.79 -7.47
N ALA A 43 -1.21 15.52 -7.78
CA ALA A 43 -0.77 15.14 -9.12
C ALA A 43 -1.86 15.38 -10.19
N LEU A 44 -3.13 15.14 -9.87
CA LEU A 44 -4.25 15.42 -10.76
C LEU A 44 -4.41 16.92 -11.04
N GLN A 45 -4.25 17.76 -10.02
CA GLN A 45 -4.31 19.22 -10.16
C GLN A 45 -3.17 19.76 -11.04
N ASP A 46 -1.97 19.20 -10.90
CA ASP A 46 -0.80 19.63 -11.65
C ASP A 46 -0.73 19.00 -13.06
N GLY A 47 -1.64 18.07 -13.38
CA GLY A 47 -1.57 17.26 -14.62
C GLY A 47 -0.30 16.40 -14.71
N GLY A 48 0.28 16.07 -13.55
CA GLY A 48 1.55 15.37 -13.43
C GLY A 48 1.41 13.85 -13.42
N VAL A 49 2.55 13.16 -13.26
CA VAL A 49 2.63 11.68 -13.20
C VAL A 49 3.20 11.26 -11.84
N ILE A 50 2.52 10.32 -11.18
CA ILE A 50 3.02 9.69 -9.95
C ILE A 50 3.81 8.44 -10.32
N VAL A 51 5.08 8.39 -9.92
CA VAL A 51 5.94 7.22 -10.11
C VAL A 51 6.21 6.56 -8.76
N ILE A 52 5.80 5.30 -8.59
CA ILE A 52 5.97 4.55 -7.35
C ILE A 52 6.93 3.38 -7.59
N PRO A 53 8.22 3.49 -7.23
CA PRO A 53 9.15 2.39 -7.33
C PRO A 53 8.86 1.37 -6.22
N ALA A 54 8.46 0.16 -6.62
CA ALA A 54 8.13 -0.91 -5.67
C ALA A 54 8.51 -2.28 -6.22
N PHE A 55 8.79 -3.22 -5.32
CA PHE A 55 8.88 -4.63 -5.70
C PHE A 55 7.49 -5.16 -6.05
N SER A 56 7.39 -5.88 -7.15
CA SER A 56 6.10 -6.25 -7.76
C SER A 56 5.32 -7.36 -7.04
N VAL A 57 5.81 -7.88 -5.91
CA VAL A 57 5.15 -8.91 -5.10
C VAL A 57 5.07 -8.45 -3.64
N GLY A 58 3.95 -8.72 -2.98
CA GLY A 58 3.69 -8.30 -1.60
C GLY A 58 3.11 -6.89 -1.52
N ARG A 59 3.90 -5.91 -1.09
CA ARG A 59 3.43 -4.54 -0.76
C ARG A 59 2.82 -3.77 -1.93
N THR A 60 3.18 -4.10 -3.17
CA THR A 60 2.54 -3.49 -4.36
C THR A 60 1.05 -3.86 -4.45
N GLN A 61 0.65 -5.07 -4.07
CA GLN A 61 -0.76 -5.49 -4.13
C GLN A 61 -1.61 -4.76 -3.10
N GLU A 62 -1.08 -4.57 -1.88
CA GLU A 62 -1.74 -3.78 -0.83
C GLU A 62 -1.92 -2.32 -1.28
N LEU A 63 -0.89 -1.73 -1.90
CA LEU A 63 -0.99 -0.36 -2.41
C LEU A 63 -2.03 -0.22 -3.53
N LEU A 64 -2.10 -1.18 -4.46
CA LEU A 64 -3.10 -1.16 -5.52
C LEU A 64 -4.53 -1.27 -4.96
N PHE A 65 -4.73 -2.09 -3.92
CA PHE A 65 -5.99 -2.18 -3.20
C PHE A 65 -6.36 -0.86 -2.53
N ASP A 66 -5.40 -0.22 -1.82
CA ASP A 66 -5.63 1.08 -1.19
C ASP A 66 -6.02 2.16 -2.24
N ILE A 67 -5.36 2.16 -3.41
CA ILE A 67 -5.66 3.11 -4.49
C ILE A 67 -7.05 2.84 -5.11
N GLU A 68 -7.41 1.57 -5.33
CA GLU A 68 -8.74 1.19 -5.85
C GLU A 68 -9.85 1.69 -4.91
N GLN A 69 -9.67 1.46 -3.60
CA GLN A 69 -10.62 1.92 -2.60
C GLN A 69 -10.80 3.45 -2.66
N LEU A 70 -9.70 4.21 -2.77
CA LEU A 70 -9.75 5.66 -2.92
C LEU A 70 -10.43 6.10 -4.22
N ILE A 71 -10.18 5.41 -5.35
CA ILE A 71 -10.86 5.71 -6.61
C ILE A 71 -12.37 5.54 -6.47
N HIS A 72 -12.81 4.48 -5.81
CA HIS A 72 -14.22 4.20 -5.60
C HIS A 72 -14.88 5.20 -4.64
N GLU A 73 -14.22 5.50 -3.51
CA GLU A 73 -14.73 6.42 -2.48
C GLU A 73 -14.81 7.88 -2.97
N HIS A 74 -13.86 8.30 -3.82
CA HIS A 74 -13.75 9.68 -4.29
C HIS A 74 -14.15 9.89 -5.76
N ALA A 75 -14.71 8.86 -6.41
CA ALA A 75 -15.16 8.89 -7.81
C ALA A 75 -14.08 9.37 -8.81
N LEU A 76 -12.83 8.92 -8.65
CA LEU A 76 -11.68 9.31 -9.48
C LEU A 76 -11.51 8.45 -10.75
N GLN A 77 -12.54 7.69 -11.13
CA GLN A 77 -12.46 6.59 -12.10
C GLN A 77 -12.04 7.05 -13.50
N ASP A 78 -12.48 8.23 -13.92
CA ASP A 78 -12.22 8.77 -15.26
C ASP A 78 -10.92 9.58 -15.34
N SER A 79 -10.29 9.90 -14.21
CA SER A 79 -9.16 10.84 -14.14
C SER A 79 -7.80 10.20 -13.83
N LEU A 80 -7.75 8.93 -13.43
CA LEU A 80 -6.53 8.31 -12.92
C LEU A 80 -6.17 6.98 -13.62
N PRO A 81 -5.45 7.02 -14.77
CA PRO A 81 -4.92 5.81 -15.37
C PRO A 81 -3.80 5.21 -14.50
N ILE A 82 -3.96 3.94 -14.10
CA ILE A 82 -2.95 3.21 -13.31
C ILE A 82 -2.26 2.19 -14.22
N ILE A 83 -0.93 2.25 -14.28
CA ILE A 83 -0.10 1.33 -15.07
C ILE A 83 0.86 0.61 -14.12
N LEU A 84 0.78 -0.72 -14.09
CA LEU A 84 1.73 -1.58 -13.39
C LEU A 84 2.71 -2.20 -14.39
N ASP A 85 3.91 -1.64 -14.48
CA ASP A 85 4.96 -2.17 -15.34
C ASP A 85 5.82 -3.21 -14.62
N SER A 86 5.38 -4.47 -14.63
CA SER A 86 6.16 -5.58 -14.09
C SER A 86 5.92 -6.89 -14.85
N PRO A 87 6.99 -7.56 -15.34
CA PRO A 87 6.89 -8.91 -15.91
C PRO A 87 6.36 -9.96 -14.93
N LEU A 88 6.62 -9.77 -13.63
CA LEU A 88 6.20 -10.70 -12.57
C LEU A 88 4.74 -10.51 -12.18
N ALA A 89 4.21 -9.29 -12.25
CA ALA A 89 2.81 -9.03 -11.91
C ALA A 89 1.83 -9.72 -12.87
N LYS A 90 2.25 -10.00 -14.12
CA LYS A 90 1.45 -10.74 -15.10
C LYS A 90 1.34 -12.25 -14.81
N LYS A 91 2.13 -12.79 -13.87
CA LYS A 91 2.24 -14.23 -13.59
C LYS A 91 1.65 -14.64 -12.24
N VAL A 92 1.23 -13.69 -11.41
CA VAL A 92 0.72 -13.91 -10.06
C VAL A 92 -0.77 -13.65 -10.04
#